data_AF-A0A7Z9G8T6-F1
#
_entry.id   AF-A0A7Z9G8T6-F1
#
_cell.length_a   1.000
_cell.length_b   1.000
_cell.length_c   1.000
_cell.angle_alpha   90.00
_cell.angle_beta   90.00
_cell.angle_gamma   90.00
#
_symmetry.space_group_name_H-M   'P 1'
#
loop_
_entity.id
_entity.type
_entity.pdbx_description
1 polymer ?
#
loop_
_entity_poly.entity_id
_entity_poly.type
_entity_poly.pdbx_seq_one_letter_code
_entity_poly.pdbx_strand_id
1 'polypeptide(L)'
;MSVTLLFLAALQCVAPPQHISLIDRSSVLIEQQWKAVKKETNPAAQRALIKKMRLQRQLCTNTLDGAEWVRKNPLPIQLRDTTRYRTAIRPEMLATLELALRIFAVSDPGRVLTLGDVSQPGCGQIRYGNIVRITPMKDLGLFEQRSSYQFGSKTWWRPESPDSFADEYPRFAHLYGPIWVEERLTGKTRRNEARMEQSRFSGGQLLSDSARRRLLQRVRQRLYVRNKVVRDWVRHADENGQVKRHRRAEWIDETRSLWMEVIWKHRAGRRSNAWSILRVREGSYDRKKPGSHRDERRYLFGNDGEASAEVRKYGILYEAHHTSHLGGLDADISYVTISDTGHFDTEEALDAGATWRWLNAIYAGAKKTKVGLKALFVDPKILRLIRTLPEAKKGMAIWRKLKSSPGHDSHVHVRVASRPRYSQSNLRDLMRRIDQLFAPSK
;
A
#
# COMPACT_ATOMS: atom_id res chain seq x y z
N MET A 1 -22.52 -57.30 -18.55
CA MET A 1 -21.63 -56.19 -18.12
C MET A 1 -21.89 -55.05 -19.08
N SER A 2 -22.59 -53.99 -18.66
CA SER A 2 -22.04 -52.80 -17.96
C SER A 2 -21.26 -51.90 -18.93
N VAL A 3 -21.52 -50.59 -19.09
CA VAL A 3 -22.49 -49.68 -18.43
C VAL A 3 -22.87 -48.52 -19.38
N THR A 4 -24.01 -47.89 -19.11
CA THR A 4 -24.63 -46.72 -19.77
C THR A 4 -23.81 -45.41 -19.75
N LEU A 5 -24.31 -44.38 -20.46
CA LEU A 5 -24.06 -42.91 -20.39
C LEU A 5 -23.33 -42.36 -21.63
N LEU A 6 -23.93 -41.60 -22.55
CA LEU A 6 -25.08 -40.69 -22.47
C LEU A 6 -24.85 -39.55 -21.46
N PHE A 7 -24.15 -38.50 -21.88
CA PHE A 7 -24.14 -37.21 -21.18
C PHE A 7 -24.36 -36.04 -22.13
N LEU A 8 -25.29 -35.17 -21.73
CA LEU A 8 -25.80 -34.06 -22.54
C LEU A 8 -24.75 -32.98 -22.82
N ALA A 9 -24.90 -32.32 -23.97
CA ALA A 9 -24.32 -31.02 -24.23
C ALA A 9 -24.91 -29.97 -23.28
N ALA A 10 -24.21 -29.71 -22.17
CA ALA A 10 -24.49 -28.56 -21.31
C ALA A 10 -23.88 -27.29 -21.93
N LEU A 11 -24.68 -26.63 -22.79
CA LEU A 11 -24.47 -25.22 -23.14
C LEU A 11 -24.64 -24.37 -21.87
N GLN A 12 -23.58 -24.27 -21.06
CA GLN A 12 -23.53 -23.28 -20.00
C GLN A 12 -23.49 -21.90 -20.64
N CYS A 13 -24.64 -21.23 -20.63
CA CYS A 13 -24.72 -19.79 -20.81
C CYS A 13 -23.76 -19.13 -19.83
N VAL A 14 -22.59 -18.69 -20.31
CA VAL A 14 -21.65 -17.90 -19.54
C VAL A 14 -22.39 -16.63 -19.14
N ALA A 15 -22.79 -16.55 -17.87
CA ALA A 15 -23.43 -15.36 -17.33
C ALA A 15 -22.53 -14.16 -17.64
N PRO A 16 -23.07 -13.05 -18.18
CA PRO A 16 -22.26 -11.89 -18.51
C PRO A 16 -21.49 -11.46 -17.26
N PRO A 17 -20.19 -11.12 -17.38
CA PRO A 17 -19.34 -10.88 -16.22
C PRO A 17 -19.97 -9.83 -15.33
N GLN A 18 -20.28 -10.23 -14.09
CA GLN A 18 -20.92 -9.37 -13.08
C GLN A 18 -20.18 -8.03 -13.01
N HIS A 19 -20.93 -6.94 -13.02
CA HIS A 19 -20.40 -5.60 -13.25
C HIS A 19 -19.32 -5.22 -12.21
N ILE A 20 -18.05 -5.31 -12.59
CA ILE A 20 -16.94 -4.74 -11.81
C ILE A 20 -17.16 -3.22 -11.73
N SER A 21 -17.49 -2.76 -10.52
CA SER A 21 -17.80 -1.38 -10.17
C SER A 21 -16.57 -0.48 -10.33
N LEU A 22 -16.42 0.19 -11.48
CA LEU A 22 -15.33 1.17 -11.68
C LEU A 22 -15.52 2.44 -10.86
N ILE A 23 -14.94 2.52 -9.67
CA ILE A 23 -14.74 3.77 -8.93
C ILE A 23 -14.07 4.81 -9.86
N ASP A 24 -14.40 6.12 -9.79
CA ASP A 24 -14.23 7.11 -10.90
C ASP A 24 -13.35 8.36 -10.60
N ARG A 25 -12.34 8.64 -11.47
CA ARG A 25 -11.30 9.73 -11.56
C ARG A 25 -10.22 9.82 -10.44
N SER A 26 -8.88 9.79 -10.68
CA SER A 26 -8.05 9.59 -11.90
C SER A 26 -6.63 8.97 -11.59
N SER A 27 -5.48 9.52 -12.07
CA SER A 27 -4.09 9.10 -11.68
C SER A 27 -2.97 10.16 -11.91
N VAL A 28 -2.86 10.78 -13.09
CA VAL A 28 -1.75 11.72 -13.43
C VAL A 28 -1.77 13.00 -12.59
N LEU A 29 -2.97 13.51 -12.29
CA LEU A 29 -3.17 14.67 -11.42
C LEU A 29 -2.62 14.41 -10.01
N ILE A 30 -2.75 13.19 -9.50
CA ILE A 30 -2.26 12.77 -8.18
C ILE A 30 -0.73 12.84 -8.15
N GLU A 31 -0.06 12.35 -9.20
CA GLU A 31 1.40 12.44 -9.34
C GLU A 31 1.91 13.89 -9.39
N GLN A 32 1.25 14.76 -10.17
CA GLN A 32 1.60 16.18 -10.28
C GLN A 32 1.37 16.93 -8.95
N GLN A 33 0.26 16.66 -8.27
CA GLN A 33 -0.04 17.25 -6.96
C GLN A 33 0.98 16.80 -5.89
N TRP A 34 1.39 15.53 -5.88
CA TRP A 34 2.49 15.08 -5.02
C TRP A 34 3.84 15.70 -5.38
N LYS A 35 4.14 15.94 -6.67
CA LYS A 35 5.33 16.70 -7.08
C LYS A 35 5.29 18.14 -6.56
N ALA A 36 4.13 18.81 -6.57
CA ALA A 36 3.97 20.13 -5.98
C ALA A 36 4.19 20.11 -4.45
N VAL A 37 3.58 19.16 -3.74
CA VAL A 37 3.80 18.97 -2.29
C VAL A 37 5.27 18.70 -1.95
N LYS A 38 5.99 17.92 -2.76
CA LYS A 38 7.42 17.61 -2.55
C LYS A 38 8.36 18.79 -2.86
N LYS A 39 7.94 19.73 -3.72
CA LYS A 39 8.68 20.98 -4.01
C LYS A 39 8.57 21.97 -2.86
N GLU A 40 7.40 22.06 -2.24
CA GLU A 40 7.20 22.89 -1.05
C GLU A 40 8.19 22.47 0.07
N THR A 41 8.79 23.46 0.71
CA THR A 41 9.83 23.30 1.71
C THR A 41 9.25 23.38 3.13
N ASN A 42 8.27 24.28 3.32
CA ASN A 42 7.64 24.56 4.61
C ASN A 42 6.62 23.45 4.96
N PRO A 43 6.77 22.72 6.07
CA PRO A 43 5.89 21.59 6.36
C PRO A 43 4.44 21.96 6.67
N ALA A 44 4.18 23.18 7.16
CA ALA A 44 2.81 23.67 7.35
C ALA A 44 2.14 23.95 5.99
N ALA A 45 2.88 24.54 5.04
CA ALA A 45 2.43 24.72 3.66
C ALA A 45 2.26 23.37 2.93
N GLN A 46 3.17 22.41 3.10
CA GLN A 46 3.00 21.04 2.58
C GLN A 46 1.70 20.41 3.07
N ARG A 47 1.40 20.49 4.39
CA ARG A 47 0.13 19.99 4.94
C ARG A 47 -1.08 20.75 4.44
N ALA A 48 -0.98 22.07 4.28
CA ALA A 48 -2.05 22.89 3.71
C ALA A 48 -2.33 22.46 2.25
N LEU A 49 -1.31 22.22 1.43
CA LEU A 49 -1.43 21.69 0.07
C LEU A 49 -2.06 20.29 0.07
N ILE A 50 -1.55 19.35 0.88
CA ILE A 50 -2.11 18.00 1.03
C ILE A 50 -3.61 18.04 1.39
N LYS A 51 -4.00 18.93 2.31
CA LYS A 51 -5.39 19.13 2.75
C LYS A 51 -6.25 19.80 1.67
N LYS A 52 -5.75 20.86 1.02
CA LYS A 52 -6.41 21.60 -0.08
C LYS A 52 -6.68 20.71 -1.29
N MET A 53 -5.67 19.96 -1.72
CA MET A 53 -5.76 18.99 -2.83
C MET A 53 -6.56 17.74 -2.44
N ARG A 54 -6.84 17.53 -1.14
CA ARG A 54 -7.49 16.33 -0.59
C ARG A 54 -6.73 15.02 -0.89
N LEU A 55 -5.40 15.08 -1.09
CA LEU A 55 -4.56 13.93 -1.45
C LEU A 55 -4.72 12.73 -0.49
N GLN A 56 -5.00 12.99 0.79
CA GLN A 56 -5.28 11.98 1.82
C GLN A 56 -6.55 11.14 1.56
N ARG A 57 -7.42 11.60 0.67
CA ARG A 57 -8.75 11.03 0.37
C ARG A 57 -8.93 10.67 -1.09
N GLN A 58 -8.01 11.06 -1.97
CA GLN A 58 -8.07 10.74 -3.38
C GLN A 58 -7.93 9.24 -3.59
N LEU A 59 -8.70 8.72 -4.55
CA LEU A 59 -8.72 7.32 -4.91
C LEU A 59 -8.16 7.14 -6.32
N CYS A 60 -7.58 5.97 -6.60
CA CYS A 60 -7.54 5.46 -7.97
C CYS A 60 -8.87 4.83 -8.33
N THR A 61 -9.05 4.76 -9.63
CA THR A 61 -10.34 4.72 -10.27
C THR A 61 -10.12 4.08 -11.62
N ASN A 62 -10.89 3.07 -11.99
CA ASN A 62 -10.51 2.11 -13.03
C ASN A 62 -9.27 1.28 -12.63
N THR A 63 -9.21 0.80 -11.39
CA THR A 63 -8.38 -0.35 -11.00
C THR A 63 -9.27 -1.59 -10.89
N LEU A 64 -8.72 -2.74 -11.25
CA LEU A 64 -9.31 -4.07 -11.12
C LEU A 64 -8.69 -4.78 -9.90
N ASP A 65 -9.33 -5.83 -9.39
CA ASP A 65 -8.70 -6.69 -8.38
C ASP A 65 -7.75 -7.67 -9.07
N GLY A 66 -6.44 -7.44 -8.91
CA GLY A 66 -5.40 -8.34 -9.40
C GLY A 66 -5.41 -9.70 -8.69
N ALA A 67 -5.93 -9.80 -7.46
CA ALA A 67 -6.04 -11.07 -6.75
C ALA A 67 -7.20 -11.91 -7.26
N GLU A 68 -8.29 -11.29 -7.70
CA GLU A 68 -9.34 -11.96 -8.47
C GLU A 68 -8.82 -12.41 -9.85
N TRP A 69 -8.06 -11.57 -10.55
CA TRP A 69 -7.44 -11.94 -11.83
C TRP A 69 -6.50 -13.14 -11.68
N VAL A 70 -5.56 -13.12 -10.73
CA VAL A 70 -4.65 -14.26 -10.50
C VAL A 70 -5.44 -15.54 -10.22
N ARG A 71 -6.43 -15.52 -9.32
CA ARG A 71 -7.24 -16.71 -9.00
C ARG A 71 -8.09 -17.24 -10.16
N LYS A 72 -8.45 -16.40 -11.13
CA LYS A 72 -9.31 -16.78 -12.28
C LYS A 72 -8.53 -17.11 -13.55
N ASN A 73 -7.22 -16.85 -13.60
CA ASN A 73 -6.41 -17.07 -14.81
C ASN A 73 -5.53 -18.31 -14.66
N PRO A 74 -5.49 -19.22 -15.65
CA PRO A 74 -4.63 -20.41 -15.64
C PRO A 74 -3.16 -20.08 -15.98
N LEU A 75 -2.75 -18.82 -15.86
CA LEU A 75 -1.39 -18.37 -16.17
C LEU A 75 -0.47 -18.67 -14.98
N PRO A 76 0.83 -18.93 -15.19
CA PRO A 76 1.75 -19.35 -14.14
C PRO A 76 2.20 -18.14 -13.29
N ILE A 77 1.25 -17.57 -12.54
CA ILE A 77 1.47 -16.47 -11.63
C ILE A 77 0.71 -16.70 -10.32
N GLN A 78 1.37 -16.42 -9.19
CA GLN A 78 0.77 -16.44 -7.85
C GLN A 78 0.90 -15.08 -7.17
N LEU A 79 0.23 -14.90 -6.04
CA LEU A 79 0.35 -13.68 -5.23
C LEU A 79 1.43 -13.86 -4.16
N ARG A 80 2.28 -12.85 -3.99
CA ARG A 80 3.18 -12.76 -2.82
C ARG A 80 2.40 -12.62 -1.52
N ASP A 81 1.28 -11.91 -1.58
CA ASP A 81 0.48 -11.58 -0.41
C ASP A 81 -1.01 -11.48 -0.75
N THR A 82 -1.77 -12.36 -0.11
CA THR A 82 -3.23 -12.52 -0.19
C THR A 82 -3.97 -11.60 0.79
N THR A 83 -3.31 -11.09 1.82
CA THR A 83 -3.93 -10.48 3.02
C THR A 83 -3.92 -8.94 2.99
N ARG A 84 -2.87 -8.34 2.43
CA ARG A 84 -2.66 -6.89 2.31
C ARG A 84 -3.38 -6.28 1.11
N TYR A 85 -3.94 -7.11 0.23
CA TYR A 85 -4.71 -6.73 -0.97
C TYR A 85 -4.02 -5.69 -1.86
N ARG A 86 -2.68 -5.67 -1.89
CA ARG A 86 -1.87 -4.70 -2.67
C ARG A 86 -1.90 -4.92 -4.18
N THR A 87 -2.95 -5.58 -4.67
CA THR A 87 -3.15 -6.10 -6.02
C THR A 87 -4.05 -5.22 -6.88
N ALA A 88 -4.45 -4.03 -6.41
CA ALA A 88 -5.29 -3.14 -7.20
C ALA A 88 -4.52 -2.68 -8.45
N ILE A 89 -4.95 -3.15 -9.63
CA ILE A 89 -4.16 -3.11 -10.86
C ILE A 89 -4.87 -2.32 -11.95
N ARG A 90 -4.14 -1.50 -12.70
CA ARG A 90 -4.73 -0.80 -13.85
C ARG A 90 -4.92 -1.77 -15.03
N PRO A 91 -5.99 -1.62 -15.82
CA PRO A 91 -6.17 -2.34 -17.08
C PRO A 91 -4.94 -2.33 -17.99
N GLU A 92 -4.21 -1.20 -18.09
CA GLU A 92 -2.99 -1.12 -18.89
C GLU A 92 -1.84 -1.98 -18.35
N MET A 93 -1.70 -2.07 -17.02
CA MET A 93 -0.73 -2.98 -16.40
C MET A 93 -1.19 -4.42 -16.57
N LEU A 94 -2.45 -4.72 -16.25
CA LEU A 94 -3.02 -6.06 -16.34
C LEU A 94 -2.83 -6.67 -17.73
N ALA A 95 -3.22 -5.94 -18.78
CA ALA A 95 -3.05 -6.37 -20.17
C ALA A 95 -1.58 -6.58 -20.56
N THR A 96 -0.68 -5.76 -20.00
CA THR A 96 0.77 -5.90 -20.22
C THR A 96 1.28 -7.18 -19.56
N LEU A 97 0.88 -7.46 -18.31
CA LEU A 97 1.30 -8.64 -17.56
C LEU A 97 0.71 -9.93 -18.12
N GLU A 98 -0.59 -9.95 -18.45
CA GLU A 98 -1.24 -11.13 -19.02
C GLU A 98 -0.60 -11.54 -20.35
N LEU A 99 -0.35 -10.56 -21.24
CA LEU A 99 0.32 -10.85 -22.50
C LEU A 99 1.79 -11.24 -22.32
N ALA A 100 2.48 -10.65 -21.34
CA ALA A 100 3.84 -11.03 -20.99
C ALA A 100 3.91 -12.47 -20.47
N LEU A 101 3.00 -12.87 -19.57
CA LEU A 101 2.91 -14.22 -19.03
C LEU A 101 2.62 -15.25 -20.13
N ARG A 102 1.67 -14.97 -21.03
CA ARG A 102 1.40 -15.84 -22.19
C ARG A 102 2.62 -16.00 -23.11
N ILE A 103 3.41 -14.94 -23.32
CA ILE A 103 4.66 -15.01 -24.09
C ILE A 103 5.73 -15.81 -23.34
N PHE A 104 5.88 -15.60 -22.04
CA PHE A 104 6.87 -16.26 -21.20
C PHE A 104 6.60 -17.76 -21.00
N ALA A 105 5.33 -18.15 -20.81
CA ALA A 105 4.93 -19.54 -20.67
C ALA A 105 5.24 -20.41 -21.92
N VAL A 106 5.44 -19.79 -23.08
CA VAL A 106 5.90 -20.48 -24.31
C VAL A 106 7.42 -20.68 -24.32
N SER A 107 8.20 -19.75 -23.75
CA SER A 107 9.67 -19.88 -23.69
C SER A 107 10.18 -20.66 -22.47
N ASP A 108 9.41 -20.66 -21.39
CA ASP A 108 9.78 -21.18 -20.08
C ASP A 108 8.58 -21.91 -19.44
N PRO A 109 8.10 -23.02 -20.04
CA PRO A 109 6.93 -23.74 -19.55
C PRO A 109 7.13 -24.27 -18.13
N GLY A 110 6.08 -24.20 -17.31
CA GLY A 110 6.07 -24.66 -15.92
C GLY A 110 6.66 -23.69 -14.89
N ARG A 111 7.39 -22.64 -15.29
CA ARG A 111 7.93 -21.64 -14.35
C ARG A 111 6.84 -20.72 -13.79
N VAL A 112 6.64 -20.73 -12.48
CA VAL A 112 5.70 -19.83 -11.78
C VAL A 112 6.38 -18.52 -11.38
N LEU A 113 5.71 -17.39 -11.63
CA LEU A 113 6.13 -16.06 -11.20
C LEU A 113 5.28 -15.58 -10.02
N THR A 114 5.81 -14.67 -9.20
CA THR A 114 5.10 -14.13 -8.04
C THR A 114 4.83 -12.64 -8.19
N LEU A 115 3.55 -12.26 -8.20
CA LEU A 115 3.09 -10.87 -8.17
C LEU A 115 3.19 -10.30 -6.75
N GLY A 116 4.07 -9.32 -6.58
CA GLY A 116 4.20 -8.53 -5.36
C GLY A 116 3.23 -7.34 -5.33
N ASP A 117 3.72 -6.19 -4.88
CA ASP A 117 2.91 -4.98 -4.73
C ASP A 117 2.57 -4.36 -6.10
N VAL A 118 1.32 -3.91 -6.28
CA VAL A 118 0.84 -3.23 -7.49
C VAL A 118 0.26 -1.86 -7.15
N SER A 119 -0.81 -1.84 -6.34
CA SER A 119 -1.22 -0.68 -5.55
C SER A 119 -2.23 -1.11 -4.49
N GLN A 120 -2.37 -0.30 -3.44
CA GLN A 120 -3.42 -0.51 -2.45
C GLN A 120 -4.82 -0.28 -3.09
N PRO A 121 -5.88 -0.93 -2.59
CA PRO A 121 -7.27 -0.65 -2.95
C PRO A 121 -7.57 0.84 -2.81
N GLY A 122 -7.95 1.48 -3.90
CA GLY A 122 -8.14 2.93 -3.93
C GLY A 122 -6.85 3.75 -3.96
N CYS A 123 -5.66 3.18 -4.14
CA CYS A 123 -4.39 3.89 -4.36
C CYS A 123 -4.00 4.95 -3.32
N GLY A 124 -2.98 5.74 -3.70
CA GLY A 124 -2.32 6.74 -2.88
C GLY A 124 -0.99 6.20 -2.36
N GLN A 125 -0.30 7.01 -1.58
CA GLN A 125 0.92 6.58 -0.93
C GLN A 125 0.58 5.59 0.19
N ILE A 126 1.39 4.53 0.32
CA ILE A 126 1.46 3.69 1.53
C ILE A 126 1.71 4.64 2.71
N ARG A 127 0.64 4.98 3.43
CA ARG A 127 0.65 6.00 4.47
C ARG A 127 1.16 5.32 5.73
N TYR A 128 2.32 5.71 6.23
CA TYR A 128 2.85 5.26 7.53
C TYR A 128 2.98 3.74 7.76
N GLY A 129 2.95 2.90 6.72
CA GLY A 129 2.91 1.44 6.91
C GLY A 129 1.51 0.89 7.21
N ASN A 130 0.48 1.55 6.70
CA ASN A 130 -0.91 1.17 6.85
C ASN A 130 -1.47 0.58 5.55
N ILE A 131 -2.33 -0.43 5.66
CA ILE A 131 -3.14 -0.97 4.57
C ILE A 131 -4.33 -0.04 4.36
N VAL A 132 -4.72 0.21 3.11
CA VAL A 132 -6.00 0.86 2.79
C VAL A 132 -6.93 -0.19 2.18
N ARG A 133 -8.15 -0.30 2.68
CA ARG A 133 -9.20 -1.16 2.13
C ARG A 133 -10.38 -0.30 1.70
N ILE A 134 -11.04 -0.69 0.61
CA ILE A 134 -12.33 -0.13 0.20
C ILE A 134 -13.39 -1.18 0.53
N THR A 135 -14.38 -0.79 1.31
CA THR A 135 -15.42 -1.69 1.83
C THR A 135 -16.79 -1.07 1.56
N PRO A 136 -17.76 -1.77 0.95
CA PRO A 136 -19.11 -1.23 0.78
C PRO A 136 -19.69 -0.78 2.12
N MET A 137 -20.37 0.36 2.17
CA MET A 137 -20.87 0.91 3.46
C MET A 137 -21.78 -0.05 4.22
N LYS A 138 -22.56 -0.89 3.51
CA LYS A 138 -23.41 -1.94 4.10
C LYS A 138 -22.63 -2.99 4.90
N ASP A 139 -21.37 -3.26 4.52
CA ASP A 139 -20.55 -4.29 5.14
C ASP A 139 -19.77 -3.75 6.35
N LEU A 140 -19.92 -2.45 6.68
CA LEU A 140 -19.33 -1.83 7.86
C LEU A 140 -20.12 -2.00 9.16
N GLY A 141 -21.25 -2.72 9.20
CA GLY A 141 -22.12 -2.77 10.37
C GLY A 141 -21.39 -3.00 11.71
N LEU A 142 -20.53 -4.02 11.78
CA LEU A 142 -19.72 -4.32 12.97
C LEU A 142 -18.70 -3.21 13.29
N PHE A 143 -18.04 -2.66 12.28
CA PHE A 143 -17.13 -1.53 12.46
C PHE A 143 -17.89 -0.31 12.99
N GLU A 144 -19.06 0.02 12.43
CA GLU A 144 -19.82 1.19 12.86
C GLU A 144 -20.37 1.05 14.29
N GLN A 145 -20.66 -0.17 14.74
CA GLN A 145 -21.04 -0.45 16.14
C GLN A 145 -19.85 -0.34 17.11
N ARG A 146 -18.67 -0.87 16.73
CA ARG A 146 -17.50 -0.98 17.63
C ARG A 146 -16.52 0.20 17.58
N SER A 147 -16.64 1.07 16.58
CA SER A 147 -15.72 2.21 16.42
C SER A 147 -16.18 3.46 17.15
N SER A 148 -15.25 4.07 17.89
CA SER A 148 -15.44 5.38 18.54
C SER A 148 -14.73 6.48 17.76
N TYR A 149 -15.07 7.75 18.01
CA TYR A 149 -14.29 8.84 17.45
C TYR A 149 -12.95 8.93 18.16
N GLN A 150 -11.85 8.57 17.50
CA GLN A 150 -10.51 8.80 18.03
C GLN A 150 -9.80 9.85 17.17
N PHE A 151 -9.48 10.99 17.79
CA PHE A 151 -8.53 11.97 17.25
C PHE A 151 -8.86 12.50 15.84
N GLY A 152 -10.15 12.65 15.55
CA GLY A 152 -10.68 13.21 14.30
C GLY A 152 -11.23 12.17 13.31
N SER A 153 -11.27 10.89 13.65
CA SER A 153 -11.81 9.84 12.77
C SER A 153 -12.50 8.73 13.55
N LYS A 154 -13.53 8.10 12.96
CA LYS A 154 -14.12 6.88 13.52
C LYS A 154 -13.06 5.77 13.43
N THR A 155 -12.74 5.15 14.56
CA THR A 155 -11.60 4.24 14.72
C THR A 155 -11.96 3.08 15.63
N TRP A 156 -11.55 1.88 15.28
CA TRP A 156 -11.69 0.66 16.08
C TRP A 156 -10.30 0.07 16.32
N TRP A 157 -10.03 -0.37 17.56
CA TRP A 157 -8.81 -1.10 17.91
C TRP A 157 -9.18 -2.52 18.32
N ARG A 158 -8.45 -3.51 17.82
CA ARG A 158 -8.60 -4.93 18.18
C ARG A 158 -7.24 -5.61 18.32
N PRO A 159 -7.04 -6.48 19.32
CA PRO A 159 -5.88 -7.37 19.36
C PRO A 159 -6.11 -8.58 18.45
N GLU A 160 -5.11 -8.95 17.67
CA GLU A 160 -5.11 -10.15 16.81
C GLU A 160 -3.94 -11.06 17.17
N SER A 161 -4.08 -12.38 16.94
CA SER A 161 -2.95 -13.30 17.08
C SER A 161 -1.91 -13.03 15.98
N PRO A 162 -0.60 -13.21 16.23
CA PRO A 162 0.39 -13.32 15.16
C PRO A 162 0.01 -14.33 14.06
N ASP A 163 -0.69 -15.42 14.41
CA ASP A 163 -1.14 -16.46 13.47
C ASP A 163 -2.14 -15.94 12.43
N SER A 164 -2.89 -14.88 12.76
CA SER A 164 -3.78 -14.17 11.83
C SER A 164 -3.01 -13.46 10.70
N PHE A 165 -1.68 -13.53 10.72
CA PHE A 165 -0.75 -13.00 9.73
C PHE A 165 0.30 -14.05 9.31
N ALA A 166 -0.06 -15.34 9.30
CA ALA A 166 0.84 -16.43 8.89
C ALA A 166 1.42 -16.25 7.46
N ASP A 167 0.70 -15.62 6.53
CA ASP A 167 1.23 -15.29 5.20
C ASP A 167 2.33 -14.20 5.23
N GLU A 168 2.58 -13.60 6.40
CA GLU A 168 3.64 -12.62 6.65
C GLU A 168 4.67 -13.13 7.69
N TYR A 169 4.65 -14.42 8.03
CA TYR A 169 5.19 -14.97 9.29
C TYR A 169 6.61 -14.52 9.72
N PRO A 170 7.68 -14.49 8.88
CA PRO A 170 9.00 -14.06 9.36
C PRO A 170 9.02 -12.60 9.87
N ARG A 171 8.04 -11.77 9.45
CA ARG A 171 7.89 -10.39 9.91
C ARG A 171 7.40 -10.29 11.36
N PHE A 172 6.67 -11.28 11.86
CA PHE A 172 5.99 -11.24 13.16
C PHE A 172 6.40 -12.37 14.12
N ALA A 173 7.13 -13.39 13.66
CA ALA A 173 7.58 -14.53 14.47
C ALA A 173 8.36 -14.17 15.75
N HIS A 174 8.93 -12.97 15.84
CA HIS A 174 9.65 -12.46 17.02
C HIS A 174 8.76 -11.74 18.04
N LEU A 175 7.44 -11.66 17.83
CA LEU A 175 6.50 -10.94 18.70
C LEU A 175 5.75 -11.89 19.65
N TYR A 176 6.18 -11.91 20.91
CA TYR A 176 5.57 -12.71 22.00
C TYR A 176 4.18 -12.23 22.50
N GLY A 177 3.43 -11.48 21.70
CA GLY A 177 2.16 -10.90 22.14
C GLY A 177 1.28 -10.38 21.00
N PRO A 178 0.03 -10.00 21.30
CA PRO A 178 -0.96 -9.68 20.28
C PRO A 178 -0.56 -8.46 19.44
N ILE A 179 -0.85 -8.55 18.14
CA ILE A 179 -0.69 -7.44 17.20
C ILE A 179 -1.94 -6.58 17.31
N TRP A 180 -1.78 -5.32 17.70
CA TRP A 180 -2.89 -4.38 17.78
C TRP A 180 -3.19 -3.80 16.41
N VAL A 181 -4.42 -3.99 15.94
CA VAL A 181 -4.92 -3.48 14.68
C VAL A 181 -5.80 -2.25 14.93
N GLU A 182 -5.40 -1.10 14.40
CA GLU A 182 -6.20 0.15 14.35
C GLU A 182 -6.86 0.25 12.97
N GLU A 183 -8.17 0.03 12.89
CA GLU A 183 -8.97 0.32 11.69
C GLU A 183 -9.60 1.71 11.79
N ARG A 184 -9.43 2.54 10.76
CA ARG A 184 -9.89 3.93 10.75
C ARG A 184 -10.67 4.27 9.48
N LEU A 185 -11.87 4.82 9.64
CA LEU A 185 -12.64 5.38 8.54
C LEU A 185 -12.04 6.74 8.12
N THR A 186 -11.47 6.81 6.93
CA THR A 186 -10.74 7.99 6.41
C THR A 186 -11.49 8.77 5.34
N GLY A 187 -12.52 8.17 4.74
CA GLY A 187 -13.38 8.81 3.74
C GLY A 187 -14.51 7.91 3.27
N LYS A 188 -15.39 8.46 2.45
CA LYS A 188 -16.41 7.72 1.68
C LYS A 188 -16.24 8.03 0.19
N THR A 189 -16.48 7.05 -0.67
CA THR A 189 -16.43 7.19 -2.14
C THR A 189 -17.74 7.79 -2.66
N ARG A 190 -17.78 8.17 -3.94
CA ARG A 190 -19.03 8.60 -4.60
C ARG A 190 -20.06 7.48 -4.77
N ARG A 191 -19.64 6.22 -4.60
CA ARG A 191 -20.48 5.01 -4.77
C ARG A 191 -20.98 4.45 -3.43
N ASN A 192 -20.90 5.26 -2.38
CA ASN A 192 -21.23 4.84 -1.01
C ASN A 192 -20.41 3.63 -0.53
N GLU A 193 -19.12 3.58 -0.88
CA GLU A 193 -18.15 2.70 -0.24
C GLU A 193 -17.34 3.50 0.80
N ALA A 194 -16.80 2.84 1.81
CA ALA A 194 -15.92 3.41 2.80
C ALA A 194 -14.45 3.20 2.43
N ARG A 195 -13.61 4.18 2.74
CA ARG A 195 -12.15 4.04 2.75
C ARG A 195 -11.68 3.77 4.18
N MET A 196 -11.31 2.52 4.44
CA MET A 196 -10.74 2.06 5.69
C MET A 196 -9.22 2.10 5.61
N GLU A 197 -8.56 2.60 6.66
CA GLU A 197 -7.10 2.58 6.82
C GLU A 197 -6.76 1.73 8.05
N GLN A 198 -6.06 0.63 7.85
CA GLN A 198 -5.67 -0.33 8.87
C GLN A 198 -4.19 -0.17 9.19
N SER A 199 -3.88 0.19 10.44
CA SER A 199 -2.51 0.30 10.97
C SER A 199 -2.24 -0.87 11.93
N ARG A 200 -1.01 -1.36 12.03
CA ARG A 200 -0.64 -2.47 12.93
C ARG A 200 0.43 -2.04 13.94
N PHE A 201 0.32 -2.48 15.19
CA PHE A 201 1.24 -2.13 16.28
C PHE A 201 1.68 -3.34 17.09
N SER A 202 2.85 -3.22 17.72
CA SER A 202 3.26 -4.10 18.81
C SER A 202 2.26 -4.06 19.97
N GLY A 203 2.31 -5.08 20.84
CA GLY A 203 1.74 -4.99 22.19
C GLY A 203 2.11 -3.67 22.88
N GLY A 204 1.14 -3.06 23.56
CA GLY A 204 1.33 -1.79 24.25
C GLY A 204 2.16 -1.95 25.52
N GLN A 205 3.41 -1.48 25.50
CA GLN A 205 4.34 -1.56 26.63
C GLN A 205 4.10 -0.42 27.62
N LEU A 206 3.91 -0.72 28.89
CA LEU A 206 3.85 0.30 29.94
C LEU A 206 5.23 1.00 30.06
N LEU A 207 5.25 2.33 30.04
CA LEU A 207 6.48 3.09 30.26
C LEU A 207 6.87 3.10 31.74
N SER A 208 8.16 2.90 32.01
CA SER A 208 8.73 3.19 33.32
C SER A 208 8.63 4.68 33.66
N ASP A 209 8.59 4.97 34.95
CA ASP A 209 8.49 6.31 35.53
C ASP A 209 9.51 7.32 34.96
N SER A 210 10.76 6.88 34.75
CA SER A 210 11.82 7.72 34.18
C SER A 210 11.64 7.95 32.68
N ALA A 211 11.13 6.96 31.93
CA ALA A 211 10.78 7.13 30.51
C ALA A 211 9.58 8.07 30.35
N ARG A 212 8.56 7.93 31.20
CA ARG A 212 7.40 8.83 31.27
C ARG A 212 7.81 10.27 31.55
N ARG A 213 8.59 10.53 32.61
CA ARG A 213 9.04 11.89 32.96
C ARG A 213 9.80 12.55 31.79
N ARG A 214 10.69 11.81 31.14
CA ARG A 214 11.43 12.29 29.95
C ARG A 214 10.52 12.59 28.76
N LEU A 215 9.50 11.76 28.47
CA LEU A 215 8.51 12.03 27.43
C LEU A 215 7.75 13.34 27.74
N LEU A 216 7.23 13.48 28.95
CA LEU A 216 6.48 14.67 29.39
C LEU A 216 7.32 15.95 29.32
N GLN A 217 8.60 15.89 29.69
CA GLN A 217 9.53 17.02 29.58
C GLN A 217 9.71 17.47 28.13
N ARG A 218 9.98 16.53 27.19
CA ARG A 218 10.10 16.85 25.75
C ARG A 218 8.83 17.49 25.19
N VAL A 219 7.67 16.93 25.54
CA VAL A 219 6.35 17.44 25.09
C VAL A 219 6.09 18.85 25.62
N ARG A 220 6.35 19.11 26.91
CA ARG A 220 6.23 20.45 27.49
C ARG A 220 7.13 21.45 26.76
N GLN A 221 8.42 21.15 26.59
CA GLN A 221 9.37 22.00 25.86
C GLN A 221 8.86 22.35 24.45
N ARG A 222 8.36 21.37 23.70
CA ARG A 222 7.81 21.59 22.34
C ARG A 222 6.53 22.43 22.36
N LEU A 223 5.63 22.27 23.34
CA LEU A 223 4.40 23.08 23.48
C LEU A 223 4.64 24.58 23.68
N TYR A 224 5.76 24.97 24.29
CA TYR A 224 6.14 26.38 24.45
C TYR A 224 6.69 27.01 23.16
N VAL A 225 7.35 26.24 22.29
CA VAL A 225 7.81 26.72 20.97
C VAL A 225 6.60 26.97 20.07
N ARG A 226 6.27 28.22 19.77
CA ARG A 226 5.07 28.58 18.97
C ARG A 226 5.29 28.55 17.45
N ASN A 227 6.49 28.88 16.97
CA ASN A 227 6.70 29.30 15.58
C ASN A 227 6.87 28.15 14.56
N LYS A 228 6.83 26.88 14.99
CA LYS A 228 6.97 25.69 14.12
C LYS A 228 5.87 24.65 14.38
N VAL A 229 4.65 25.11 14.66
CA VAL A 229 3.55 24.25 15.13
C VAL A 229 2.29 24.46 14.31
N VAL A 230 1.82 23.40 13.65
CA VAL A 230 0.44 23.37 13.15
C VAL A 230 -0.46 23.12 14.35
N ARG A 231 -1.35 24.08 14.67
CA ARG A 231 -2.31 23.97 15.78
C ARG A 231 -3.73 23.93 15.22
N ASP A 232 -4.45 22.85 15.51
CA ASP A 232 -5.85 22.69 15.13
C ASP A 232 -6.68 21.99 16.21
N TRP A 233 -7.90 21.61 15.85
CA TRP A 233 -8.84 20.95 16.73
C TRP A 233 -9.23 19.59 16.16
N VAL A 234 -9.28 18.58 17.03
CA VAL A 234 -9.74 17.22 16.68
C VAL A 234 -10.93 16.82 17.54
N ARG A 235 -11.75 15.91 17.03
CA ARG A 235 -12.86 15.27 17.75
C ARG A 235 -12.39 13.98 18.40
N HIS A 236 -12.79 13.70 19.64
CA HIS A 236 -12.46 12.47 20.34
C HIS A 236 -13.62 12.13 21.28
N ALA A 237 -14.06 10.87 21.27
CA ALA A 237 -15.00 10.32 22.23
C ALA A 237 -14.26 10.02 23.54
N ASP A 238 -14.83 10.43 24.65
CA ASP A 238 -14.35 10.02 25.99
C ASP A 238 -14.85 8.60 26.35
N GLU A 239 -14.59 8.18 27.59
CA GLU A 239 -15.01 6.88 28.14
C GLU A 239 -16.52 6.65 28.03
N ASN A 240 -17.32 7.72 28.14
CA ASN A 240 -18.78 7.69 28.06
C ASN A 240 -19.27 7.81 26.60
N GLY A 241 -18.37 7.71 25.62
CA GLY A 241 -18.67 7.86 24.19
C GLY A 241 -18.93 9.31 23.74
N GLN A 242 -18.86 10.31 24.62
CA GLN A 242 -19.21 11.69 24.28
C GLN A 242 -18.12 12.35 23.43
N VAL A 243 -18.49 12.80 22.23
CA VAL A 243 -17.53 13.37 21.27
C VAL A 243 -17.18 14.82 21.62
N LYS A 244 -16.06 15.01 22.30
CA LYS A 244 -15.50 16.30 22.72
C LYS A 244 -14.47 16.84 21.71
N ARG A 245 -14.21 18.14 21.77
CA ARG A 245 -13.15 18.81 20.96
C ARG A 245 -11.88 18.96 21.79
N HIS A 246 -10.75 18.57 21.21
CA HIS A 246 -9.44 18.64 21.84
C HIS A 246 -8.46 19.43 20.97
N ARG A 247 -7.44 19.99 21.60
CA ARG A 247 -6.38 20.71 20.91
C ARG A 247 -5.39 19.70 20.36
N ARG A 248 -4.92 19.95 19.14
CA ARG A 248 -3.84 19.21 18.49
C ARG A 248 -2.73 20.18 18.12
N ALA A 249 -1.50 19.72 18.30
CA ALA A 249 -0.30 20.41 17.88
C ALA A 249 0.64 19.40 17.20
N GLU A 250 1.32 19.86 16.17
CA GLU A 250 2.15 19.01 15.34
C GLU A 250 3.42 19.77 14.92
N TRP A 251 4.58 19.19 15.25
CA TRP A 251 5.90 19.77 15.05
C TRP A 251 6.68 18.96 14.02
N ILE A 252 7.52 19.65 13.26
CA ILE A 252 8.58 19.04 12.47
C ILE A 252 9.89 19.77 12.81
N ASP A 253 10.92 18.98 13.06
CA ASP A 253 12.29 19.41 13.34
C ASP A 253 13.17 18.92 12.19
N GLU A 254 13.30 19.75 11.16
CA GLU A 254 13.99 19.39 9.91
C GLU A 254 15.48 19.14 10.12
N THR A 255 16.12 19.81 11.09
CA THR A 255 17.57 19.67 11.35
C THR A 255 17.92 18.32 11.96
N ARG A 256 16.97 17.71 12.69
CA ARG A 256 17.11 16.37 13.29
C ARG A 256 16.32 15.29 12.56
N SER A 257 15.63 15.64 11.47
CA SER A 257 14.66 14.78 10.79
C SER A 257 13.67 14.12 11.77
N LEU A 258 13.06 14.90 12.66
CA LEU A 258 12.07 14.42 13.63
C LEU A 258 10.68 15.04 13.42
N TRP A 259 9.65 14.28 13.74
CA TRP A 259 8.26 14.72 13.81
C TRP A 259 7.65 14.35 15.16
N MET A 260 6.72 15.18 15.63
CA MET A 260 5.92 14.94 16.82
C MET A 260 4.48 15.42 16.61
N GLU A 261 3.51 14.69 17.14
CA GLU A 261 2.10 15.10 17.28
C GLU A 261 1.69 14.93 18.74
N VAL A 262 0.97 15.91 19.29
CA VAL A 262 0.44 15.89 20.66
C VAL A 262 -1.01 16.34 20.63
N ILE A 263 -1.87 15.61 21.33
CA ILE A 263 -3.28 15.93 21.49
C ILE A 263 -3.59 16.04 22.99
N TRP A 264 -4.29 17.10 23.38
CA TRP A 264 -4.61 17.37 24.79
C TRP A 264 -6.00 17.99 24.96
N LYS A 265 -6.59 17.73 26.13
CA LYS A 265 -7.87 18.29 26.56
C LYS A 265 -7.78 19.81 26.58
N HIS A 266 -8.76 20.47 25.98
CA HIS A 266 -8.94 21.90 26.21
C HIS A 266 -9.61 22.11 27.57
N ARG A 267 -8.99 22.92 28.43
CA ARG A 267 -9.65 23.58 29.55
C ARG A 267 -9.61 25.09 29.30
N ALA A 268 -10.74 25.78 29.43
CA ALA A 268 -10.78 27.23 29.38
C ALA A 268 -9.98 27.82 30.56
N GLY A 269 -9.36 28.98 30.37
CA GLY A 269 -8.64 29.72 31.43
C GLY A 269 -7.37 29.07 32.02
N ARG A 270 -7.06 27.80 31.76
CA ARG A 270 -5.92 27.10 32.38
C ARG A 270 -4.81 26.75 31.37
N ARG A 271 -3.54 26.87 31.81
CA ARG A 271 -2.36 26.43 31.03
C ARG A 271 -2.39 24.91 30.81
N SER A 272 -1.91 24.44 29.66
CA SER A 272 -1.76 23.01 29.37
C SER A 272 -0.78 22.33 30.34
N ASN A 273 -1.23 21.32 31.07
CA ASN A 273 -0.40 20.51 31.97
C ASN A 273 -0.28 19.07 31.44
N ALA A 274 0.65 18.28 32.02
CA ALA A 274 0.87 16.89 31.57
C ALA A 274 -0.40 16.03 31.64
N TRP A 275 -1.20 16.21 32.70
CA TRP A 275 -2.49 15.55 32.96
C TRP A 275 -3.59 15.86 31.93
N SER A 276 -3.37 16.82 31.02
CA SER A 276 -4.29 17.10 29.92
C SER A 276 -3.92 16.36 28.62
N ILE A 277 -2.73 15.76 28.52
CA ILE A 277 -2.27 15.04 27.32
C ILE A 277 -3.02 13.71 27.22
N LEU A 278 -3.56 13.43 26.03
CA LEU A 278 -4.28 12.20 25.69
C LEU A 278 -3.41 11.27 24.83
N ARG A 279 -2.67 11.85 23.90
CA ARG A 279 -1.85 11.11 22.94
C ARG A 279 -0.62 11.91 22.55
N VAL A 280 0.51 11.22 22.46
CA VAL A 280 1.73 11.70 21.82
C VAL A 280 2.10 10.71 20.71
N ARG A 281 2.63 11.21 19.61
CA ARG A 281 3.29 10.39 18.57
C ARG A 281 4.63 11.05 18.28
N GLU A 282 5.68 10.27 18.10
CA GLU A 282 6.99 10.74 17.65
C GLU A 282 7.55 9.77 16.61
N GLY A 283 8.36 10.27 15.68
CA GLY A 283 8.98 9.45 14.64
C GLY A 283 9.91 10.26 13.74
N SER A 284 10.60 9.60 12.83
CA SER A 284 11.52 10.22 11.87
C SER A 284 10.75 10.94 10.76
N TYR A 285 11.14 12.16 10.40
CA TYR A 285 10.57 12.95 9.30
C TYR A 285 11.42 12.87 8.04
N ASP A 286 10.83 12.45 6.92
CA ASP A 286 11.42 12.53 5.58
C ASP A 286 10.68 13.59 4.75
N ARG A 287 11.38 14.64 4.33
CA ARG A 287 10.82 15.72 3.48
C ARG A 287 10.36 15.22 2.10
N LYS A 288 10.91 14.10 1.60
CA LYS A 288 10.46 13.44 0.36
C LYS A 288 9.16 12.62 0.57
N LYS A 289 8.81 12.32 1.83
CA LYS A 289 7.62 11.59 2.25
C LYS A 289 6.96 12.30 3.45
N PRO A 290 6.44 13.53 3.31
CA PRO A 290 5.97 14.33 4.45
C PRO A 290 4.69 13.76 5.13
N GLY A 291 4.05 12.78 4.50
CA GLY A 291 2.99 11.94 5.05
C GLY A 291 3.44 10.52 5.42
N SER A 292 4.74 10.30 5.68
CA SER A 292 5.30 9.03 6.16
C SER A 292 6.41 9.30 7.18
N HIS A 293 6.08 9.17 8.46
CA HIS A 293 7.05 9.08 9.53
C HIS A 293 7.55 7.64 9.59
N ARG A 294 8.86 7.45 9.79
CA ARG A 294 9.49 6.14 10.04
C ARG A 294 9.67 5.95 11.54
N ASP A 295 9.66 4.72 12.01
CA ASP A 295 9.87 4.33 13.42
C ASP A 295 8.89 5.02 14.39
N GLU A 296 7.65 5.27 13.95
CA GLU A 296 6.59 5.96 14.72
C GLU A 296 6.28 5.19 16.01
N ARG A 297 6.42 5.90 17.12
CA ARG A 297 6.02 5.48 18.45
C ARG A 297 4.79 6.27 18.84
N ARG A 298 3.77 5.56 19.31
CA ARG A 298 2.55 6.17 19.85
C ARG A 298 2.54 5.96 21.35
N TYR A 299 2.21 7.01 22.08
CA TYR A 299 2.03 7.00 23.52
C TYR A 299 0.58 7.37 23.79
N LEU A 300 -0.19 6.40 24.29
CA LEU A 300 -1.53 6.63 24.80
C LEU A 300 -1.42 6.83 26.31
N PHE A 301 -2.04 7.91 26.79
CA PHE A 301 -2.21 8.17 28.20
C PHE A 301 -3.54 7.51 28.59
N GLY A 302 -3.61 6.95 29.81
CA GLY A 302 -4.84 6.34 30.32
C GLY A 302 -6.02 7.32 30.27
N ASN A 303 -7.24 6.80 30.40
CA ASN A 303 -8.43 7.63 30.32
C ASN A 303 -8.59 8.53 31.58
N ASP A 304 -9.71 9.23 31.71
CA ASP A 304 -9.93 10.64 32.03
C ASP A 304 -9.49 11.24 33.41
N GLY A 305 -8.38 10.84 34.04
CA GLY A 305 -7.88 11.62 35.18
C GLY A 305 -6.55 11.19 35.79
N GLU A 306 -6.41 9.90 36.06
CA GLU A 306 -5.21 9.29 36.63
C GLU A 306 -4.14 9.02 35.55
N ALA A 307 -4.58 9.04 34.29
CA ALA A 307 -3.95 9.13 32.97
C ALA A 307 -2.43 9.31 32.82
N SER A 308 -1.73 10.00 33.73
CA SER A 308 -0.28 10.08 33.65
C SER A 308 0.40 8.82 34.16
N ALA A 309 -0.13 8.08 35.13
CA ALA A 309 0.54 6.87 35.62
C ALA A 309 0.76 5.84 34.49
N GLU A 310 -0.32 5.50 33.77
CA GLU A 310 -0.32 4.54 32.67
C GLU A 310 -0.08 5.18 31.30
N VAL A 311 1.20 5.32 30.91
CA VAL A 311 1.55 5.64 29.53
C VAL A 311 1.94 4.38 28.78
N ARG A 312 1.09 3.93 27.85
CA ARG A 312 1.34 2.76 27.01
C ARG A 312 1.99 3.17 25.68
N LYS A 313 3.17 2.60 25.40
CA LYS A 313 3.95 2.78 24.18
C LYS A 313 3.62 1.67 23.18
N TYR A 314 3.22 2.07 21.98
CA TYR A 314 3.00 1.21 20.83
C TYR A 314 4.03 1.56 19.75
N GLY A 315 4.77 0.57 19.26
CA GLY A 315 5.57 0.73 18.03
C GLY A 315 4.71 0.35 16.83
N ILE A 316 4.68 1.19 15.79
CA ILE A 316 4.02 0.79 14.54
C ILE A 316 4.86 -0.27 13.83
N LEU A 317 4.21 -1.32 13.34
CA LEU A 317 4.84 -2.40 12.61
C LEU A 317 4.79 -2.04 11.13
N TYR A 318 5.85 -1.39 10.63
CA TYR A 318 5.90 -0.89 9.26
C TYR A 318 5.75 -1.98 8.21
N GLU A 319 4.87 -1.75 7.24
CA GLU A 319 4.89 -2.48 5.99
C GLU A 319 5.97 -1.89 5.05
N ALA A 320 6.53 -2.72 4.17
CA ALA A 320 7.50 -2.28 3.16
C ALA A 320 6.97 -1.06 2.36
N HIS A 321 7.83 -0.05 2.23
CA HIS A 321 7.48 1.30 1.77
C HIS A 321 8.01 1.60 0.38
N HIS A 322 7.15 1.44 -0.63
CA HIS A 322 7.47 1.83 -2.00
C HIS A 322 6.96 3.27 -2.26
N THR A 323 7.75 4.10 -2.95
CA THR A 323 7.38 5.49 -3.30
C THR A 323 6.50 5.59 -4.55
N SER A 324 6.40 4.48 -5.27
CA SER A 324 5.56 4.17 -6.42
C SER A 324 4.34 3.36 -5.94
N HIS A 325 3.65 2.61 -6.81
CA HIS A 325 2.43 1.84 -6.48
C HIS A 325 1.27 2.73 -6.03
N LEU A 326 1.32 4.00 -6.44
CA LEU A 326 0.30 5.01 -6.13
C LEU A 326 -0.89 4.95 -7.09
N GLY A 327 -0.79 4.13 -8.15
CA GLY A 327 -1.56 4.29 -9.38
C GLY A 327 -2.19 3.02 -9.98
N GLY A 328 -1.75 1.84 -9.55
CA GLY A 328 -1.95 0.56 -10.24
C GLY A 328 -1.19 0.43 -11.58
N LEU A 329 -0.29 1.39 -11.87
CA LEU A 329 0.58 1.47 -13.06
C LEU A 329 2.02 1.02 -12.78
N ASP A 330 2.27 0.58 -11.56
CA ASP A 330 3.50 0.01 -11.06
C ASP A 330 3.19 -1.41 -10.60
N ALA A 331 4.11 -2.36 -10.75
CA ALA A 331 3.97 -3.72 -10.25
C ALA A 331 5.33 -4.32 -9.94
N ASP A 332 5.50 -4.88 -8.75
CA ASP A 332 6.67 -5.69 -8.39
C ASP A 332 6.37 -7.14 -8.76
N ILE A 333 7.30 -7.78 -9.47
CA ILE A 333 7.16 -9.17 -9.89
C ILE A 333 8.50 -9.86 -9.64
N SER A 334 8.47 -11.06 -9.08
CA SER A 334 9.69 -11.84 -8.83
C SER A 334 10.54 -11.97 -10.10
N TYR A 335 11.84 -12.13 -9.91
CA TYR A 335 12.67 -12.73 -10.94
C TYR A 335 12.34 -14.23 -11.06
N VAL A 336 12.91 -14.89 -12.07
CA VAL A 336 12.80 -16.35 -12.22
C VAL A 336 13.87 -16.99 -11.35
N THR A 337 13.48 -17.91 -10.47
CA THR A 337 14.42 -18.68 -9.64
C THR A 337 14.67 -20.06 -10.22
N ILE A 338 15.81 -20.66 -9.86
CA ILE A 338 16.21 -22.00 -10.32
C ILE A 338 15.32 -23.07 -9.67
N SER A 339 14.99 -22.91 -8.37
CA SER A 339 14.02 -23.72 -7.62
C SER A 339 12.80 -22.91 -7.15
N ASP A 340 11.72 -23.60 -6.81
CA ASP A 340 10.47 -23.00 -6.32
C ASP A 340 10.47 -22.74 -4.80
N THR A 341 11.53 -23.14 -4.09
CA THR A 341 11.59 -23.20 -2.61
C THR A 341 11.96 -21.88 -1.92
N GLY A 342 12.23 -20.80 -2.67
CA GLY A 342 12.82 -19.57 -2.11
C GLY A 342 12.61 -18.33 -2.98
N HIS A 343 11.37 -18.07 -3.43
CA HIS A 343 11.11 -16.81 -4.12
C HIS A 343 11.41 -15.61 -3.19
N PHE A 344 12.16 -14.64 -3.73
CA PHE A 344 12.71 -13.46 -3.03
C PHE A 344 14.00 -13.69 -2.19
N ASP A 345 14.54 -14.91 -2.10
CA ASP A 345 15.80 -15.19 -1.36
C ASP A 345 17.03 -15.37 -2.26
N THR A 346 18.09 -14.61 -1.94
CA THR A 346 19.50 -14.64 -2.42
C THR A 346 19.79 -14.51 -3.93
N GLU A 347 21.02 -14.11 -4.27
CA GLU A 347 21.49 -14.02 -5.67
C GLU A 347 21.69 -15.40 -6.32
N GLU A 348 22.02 -16.40 -5.49
CA GLU A 348 22.43 -17.74 -5.90
C GLU A 348 21.27 -18.57 -6.46
N ALA A 349 20.03 -18.21 -6.11
CA ALA A 349 18.82 -18.87 -6.61
C ALA A 349 18.32 -18.31 -7.96
N LEU A 350 18.97 -17.30 -8.56
CA LEU A 350 18.49 -16.61 -9.77
C LEU A 350 18.77 -17.38 -11.07
N ASP A 351 17.72 -17.69 -11.84
CA ASP A 351 17.86 -18.08 -13.25
C ASP A 351 17.98 -16.80 -14.10
N ALA A 352 19.22 -16.38 -14.37
CA ALA A 352 19.50 -15.14 -15.11
C ALA A 352 18.97 -15.19 -16.56
N GLY A 353 19.03 -16.34 -17.22
CA GLY A 353 18.58 -16.53 -18.60
C GLY A 353 17.06 -16.47 -18.73
N ALA A 354 16.34 -17.20 -17.89
CA ALA A 354 14.89 -17.13 -17.82
C ALA A 354 14.42 -15.74 -17.36
N THR A 355 15.13 -15.12 -16.42
CA THR A 355 14.86 -13.72 -16.02
C THR A 355 15.03 -12.74 -17.18
N TRP A 356 16.04 -12.91 -18.05
CA TRP A 356 16.18 -12.10 -19.25
C TRP A 356 15.04 -12.33 -20.25
N ARG A 357 14.60 -13.58 -20.45
CA ARG A 357 13.42 -13.90 -21.26
C ARG A 357 12.15 -13.26 -20.70
N TRP A 358 11.94 -13.32 -19.38
CA TRP A 358 10.82 -12.67 -18.69
C TRP A 358 10.80 -11.14 -18.88
N LEU A 359 11.94 -10.46 -18.71
CA LEU A 359 12.03 -9.01 -18.94
C LEU A 359 11.71 -8.64 -20.41
N ASN A 360 12.13 -9.47 -21.37
CA ASN A 360 11.77 -9.32 -22.77
C ASN A 360 10.28 -9.58 -23.03
N ALA A 361 9.67 -10.55 -22.35
CA ALA A 361 8.24 -10.82 -22.42
C ALA A 361 7.41 -9.62 -21.93
N ILE A 362 7.79 -8.96 -20.83
CA ILE A 362 7.17 -7.70 -20.36
C ILE A 362 7.26 -6.60 -21.43
N TYR A 363 8.45 -6.42 -22.03
CA TYR A 363 8.66 -5.42 -23.08
C TYR A 363 7.84 -5.72 -24.36
N ALA A 364 7.79 -6.98 -24.77
CA ALA A 364 7.01 -7.45 -25.93
C ALA A 364 5.50 -7.32 -25.67
N GLY A 365 5.03 -7.68 -24.48
CA GLY A 365 3.64 -7.53 -24.05
C GLY A 365 3.19 -6.07 -24.08
N ALA A 366 3.98 -5.16 -23.52
CA ALA A 366 3.72 -3.72 -23.59
C ALA A 366 3.69 -3.21 -25.05
N LYS A 367 4.63 -3.64 -25.90
CA LYS A 367 4.65 -3.27 -27.33
C LYS A 367 3.40 -3.76 -28.07
N LYS A 368 2.99 -5.03 -27.88
CA LYS A 368 1.84 -5.66 -28.56
C LYS A 368 0.49 -5.07 -28.09
N THR A 369 0.29 -4.88 -26.79
CA THR A 369 -0.89 -4.14 -26.24
C THR A 369 -0.86 -2.64 -26.57
N LYS A 370 0.25 -2.17 -27.14
CA LYS A 370 0.60 -0.77 -27.38
C LYS A 370 0.74 0.06 -26.10
N VAL A 371 0.68 -0.54 -24.90
CA VAL A 371 0.87 0.16 -23.62
C VAL A 371 2.31 0.69 -23.53
N GLY A 372 2.45 1.97 -23.15
CA GLY A 372 3.76 2.61 -23.14
C GLY A 372 4.61 2.20 -21.93
N LEU A 373 5.41 1.14 -22.02
CA LEU A 373 6.36 0.81 -20.94
C LEU A 373 7.29 2.01 -20.67
N LYS A 374 7.27 2.52 -19.44
CA LYS A 374 8.12 3.66 -19.03
C LYS A 374 9.49 3.16 -18.59
N ALA A 375 9.52 2.18 -17.68
CA ALA A 375 10.74 1.63 -17.13
C ALA A 375 10.53 0.23 -16.54
N LEU A 376 11.64 -0.51 -16.44
CA LEU A 376 11.82 -1.72 -15.65
C LEU A 376 12.95 -1.39 -14.67
N PHE A 377 12.65 -1.27 -13.38
CA PHE A 377 13.66 -0.98 -12.37
C PHE A 377 14.17 -2.30 -11.79
N VAL A 378 15.49 -2.45 -11.82
CA VAL A 378 16.23 -3.70 -11.56
C VAL A 378 17.46 -3.32 -10.73
N ASP A 379 17.83 -4.14 -9.75
CA ASP A 379 19.01 -3.85 -8.93
C ASP A 379 20.30 -3.81 -9.77
N PRO A 380 21.25 -2.89 -9.49
CA PRO A 380 22.60 -2.93 -10.08
C PRO A 380 23.23 -4.33 -10.17
N LYS A 381 23.05 -5.18 -9.15
CA LYS A 381 23.63 -6.53 -9.11
C LYS A 381 23.03 -7.47 -10.16
N ILE A 382 21.70 -7.52 -10.26
CA ILE A 382 20.96 -8.29 -11.26
C ILE A 382 21.25 -7.78 -12.68
N LEU A 383 21.39 -6.46 -12.87
CA LEU A 383 21.81 -5.89 -14.15
C LEU A 383 23.24 -6.24 -14.55
N ARG A 384 24.15 -6.56 -13.62
CA ARG A 384 25.48 -7.09 -13.95
C ARG A 384 25.38 -8.53 -14.45
N LEU A 385 24.64 -9.39 -13.77
CA LEU A 385 24.40 -10.79 -14.18
C LEU A 385 23.75 -10.86 -15.57
N ILE A 386 22.69 -10.08 -15.83
CA ILE A 386 22.05 -10.05 -17.15
C ILE A 386 23.02 -9.62 -18.26
N ARG A 387 24.02 -8.78 -17.96
CA ARG A 387 24.99 -8.30 -18.97
C ARG A 387 26.04 -9.33 -19.37
N THR A 388 26.21 -10.43 -18.64
CA THR A 388 27.13 -11.51 -19.03
C THR A 388 26.48 -12.51 -19.99
N LEU A 389 25.15 -12.45 -20.17
CA LEU A 389 24.41 -13.33 -21.07
C LEU A 389 24.68 -12.98 -22.56
N PRO A 390 25.10 -13.94 -23.42
CA PRO A 390 25.36 -13.70 -24.85
C PRO A 390 24.18 -13.10 -25.63
N GLU A 391 22.95 -13.47 -25.25
CA GLU A 391 21.71 -13.00 -25.85
C GLU A 391 21.31 -11.58 -25.42
N ALA A 392 21.92 -11.02 -24.36
CA ALA A 392 21.54 -9.73 -23.77
C ALA A 392 22.26 -8.52 -24.41
N LYS A 393 22.30 -8.48 -25.75
CA LYS A 393 23.08 -7.50 -26.53
C LYS A 393 22.70 -6.04 -26.20
N LYS A 394 23.69 -5.22 -25.80
CA LYS A 394 23.52 -3.83 -25.31
C LYS A 394 22.77 -2.86 -26.24
N GLY A 395 22.62 -3.17 -27.52
CA GLY A 395 21.86 -2.37 -28.49
C GLY A 395 20.34 -2.61 -28.50
N MET A 396 19.84 -3.66 -27.84
CA MET A 396 18.41 -4.01 -27.88
C MET A 396 17.54 -2.91 -27.24
N ALA A 397 16.38 -2.62 -27.86
CA ALA A 397 15.52 -1.50 -27.45
C ALA A 397 15.04 -1.56 -25.99
N ILE A 398 14.99 -2.75 -25.37
CA ILE A 398 14.68 -2.96 -23.95
C ILE A 398 15.71 -2.31 -23.00
N TRP A 399 16.99 -2.21 -23.38
CA TRP A 399 18.02 -1.56 -22.54
C TRP A 399 17.70 -0.10 -22.23
N ARG A 400 16.98 0.60 -23.12
CA ARG A 400 16.49 1.96 -22.88
C ARG A 400 15.41 2.01 -21.78
N LYS A 401 14.73 0.90 -21.50
CA LYS A 401 13.68 0.75 -20.47
C LYS A 401 14.22 0.25 -19.14
N LEU A 402 15.29 -0.54 -19.15
CA LEU A 402 15.98 -0.96 -17.92
C LEU A 402 16.57 0.27 -17.20
N LYS A 403 16.38 0.32 -15.88
CA LYS A 403 16.84 1.39 -14.98
C LYS A 403 17.44 0.73 -13.75
N SER A 404 18.67 1.08 -13.43
CA SER A 404 19.32 0.59 -12.22
C SER A 404 18.72 1.29 -11.00
N SER A 405 18.25 0.53 -10.02
CA SER A 405 17.75 1.06 -8.76
C SER A 405 18.02 0.07 -7.63
N PRO A 406 18.85 0.41 -6.62
CA PRO A 406 19.09 -0.44 -5.46
C PRO A 406 17.81 -0.91 -4.76
N GLY A 407 17.84 -2.10 -4.17
CA GLY A 407 16.73 -2.67 -3.39
C GLY A 407 15.65 -3.36 -4.22
N HIS A 408 15.94 -3.67 -5.49
CA HIS A 408 15.10 -4.43 -6.41
C HIS A 408 15.80 -5.74 -6.79
N ASP A 409 16.37 -6.40 -5.80
CA ASP A 409 17.24 -7.57 -5.97
C ASP A 409 16.48 -8.90 -5.98
N SER A 410 15.28 -8.88 -5.44
CA SER A 410 14.37 -10.01 -5.35
C SER A 410 13.20 -9.95 -6.35
N HIS A 411 13.03 -8.81 -7.03
CA HIS A 411 11.95 -8.53 -7.96
C HIS A 411 12.31 -7.43 -8.97
N VAL A 412 11.71 -7.47 -10.16
CA VAL A 412 11.65 -6.32 -11.07
C VAL A 412 10.47 -5.44 -10.71
N HIS A 413 10.68 -4.13 -10.66
CA HIS A 413 9.60 -3.14 -10.56
C HIS A 413 9.24 -2.59 -11.95
N VAL A 414 8.07 -3.00 -12.45
CA VAL A 414 7.54 -2.65 -13.78
C VAL A 414 6.74 -1.36 -13.69
N ARG A 415 7.02 -0.35 -14.53
CA ARG A 415 6.18 0.86 -14.67
C ARG A 415 5.67 1.05 -16.09
N VAL A 416 4.35 1.12 -16.24
CA VAL A 416 3.66 1.47 -17.49
C VAL A 416 3.16 2.92 -17.51
N ALA A 417 2.96 3.46 -18.71
CA ALA A 417 2.33 4.77 -18.89
C ALA A 417 0.82 4.67 -18.74
N SER A 418 0.22 5.59 -17.96
CA SER A 418 -1.22 5.83 -18.08
C SER A 418 -1.56 6.28 -19.49
N ARG A 419 -2.66 5.77 -20.04
CA ARG A 419 -3.26 6.31 -21.27
C ARG A 419 -4.62 6.92 -20.95
N PRO A 420 -4.89 8.19 -21.30
CA PRO A 420 -6.17 8.84 -21.00
C PRO A 420 -7.37 8.31 -21.83
N ARG A 421 -7.27 7.13 -22.47
CA ARG A 421 -8.21 6.65 -23.50
C ARG A 421 -8.62 5.16 -23.38
N TYR A 422 -8.44 4.50 -22.25
CA TYR A 422 -9.10 3.20 -22.01
C TYR A 422 -10.41 3.40 -21.23
N SER A 423 -11.51 3.52 -21.98
CA SER A 423 -12.88 3.25 -21.51
C SER A 423 -13.07 1.74 -21.27
N GLN A 424 -14.16 1.33 -20.61
CA GLN A 424 -14.48 -0.10 -20.45
C GLN A 424 -14.63 -0.84 -21.78
N SER A 425 -15.20 -0.19 -22.81
CA SER A 425 -15.29 -0.74 -24.16
C SER A 425 -13.90 -1.07 -24.71
N ASN A 426 -12.97 -0.11 -24.64
CA ASN A 426 -11.60 -0.28 -25.11
C ASN A 426 -10.81 -1.33 -24.31
N LEU A 427 -11.21 -1.63 -23.07
CA LEU A 427 -10.63 -2.74 -22.30
C LEU A 427 -11.17 -4.10 -22.75
N ARG A 428 -12.49 -4.26 -22.93
CA ARG A 428 -13.05 -5.51 -23.47
C ARG A 428 -12.47 -5.81 -24.85
N ASP A 429 -12.31 -4.79 -25.68
CA ASP A 429 -11.62 -4.91 -26.97
C ASP A 429 -10.13 -5.25 -26.85
N LEU A 430 -9.44 -4.74 -25.83
CA LEU A 430 -8.03 -5.09 -25.59
C LEU A 430 -7.88 -6.54 -25.15
N MET A 431 -8.74 -7.03 -24.24
CA MET A 431 -8.75 -8.43 -23.81
C MET A 431 -9.11 -9.36 -24.96
N ARG A 432 -10.21 -9.07 -25.68
CA ARG A 432 -10.62 -9.81 -26.90
C ARG A 432 -9.50 -9.87 -27.95
N ARG A 433 -8.72 -8.80 -28.12
CA ARG A 433 -7.54 -8.79 -29.02
C ARG A 433 -6.37 -9.60 -28.49
N ILE A 434 -6.20 -9.73 -27.17
CA ILE A 434 -5.23 -10.66 -26.58
C ILE A 434 -5.69 -12.08 -26.87
N ASP A 435 -6.93 -12.44 -26.60
CA ASP A 435 -7.44 -13.80 -26.87
C ASP A 435 -7.35 -14.15 -28.36
N GLN A 436 -7.67 -13.22 -29.27
CA GLN A 436 -7.49 -13.39 -30.72
C GLN A 436 -6.03 -13.62 -31.16
N LEU A 437 -5.03 -13.17 -30.40
CA LEU A 437 -3.61 -13.40 -30.70
C LEU A 437 -3.11 -14.80 -30.29
N PHE A 438 -3.91 -15.56 -29.52
CA PHE A 438 -3.59 -16.92 -29.06
C PHE A 438 -4.70 -17.93 -29.35
N ALA A 439 -5.77 -17.52 -30.05
CA ALA A 439 -6.71 -18.45 -30.64
C ALA A 439 -5.96 -19.36 -31.62
N PRO A 440 -6.17 -20.69 -31.59
CA PRO A 440 -5.55 -21.57 -32.58
C PRO A 440 -5.99 -21.12 -33.98
N SER A 441 -5.00 -20.97 -34.87
CA SER A 441 -5.25 -20.75 -36.29
C SER A 441 -6.13 -21.88 -36.81
N LYS A 442 -7.24 -21.54 -37.46
CA LYS A 442 -8.07 -22.50 -38.21
C LYS A 442 -7.37 -22.90 -39.50
#